data_AF-A0A2W7N331-F1
#
_entry.id   AF-A0A2W7N331-F1
#
_cell.length_a   1.000
_cell.length_b   1.000
_cell.length_c   1.000
_cell.angle_alpha   90.00
_cell.angle_beta   90.00
_cell.angle_gamma   90.00
#
_symmetry.space_group_name_H-M   'P 1'
#
loop_
_entity.id
_entity.type
_entity.pdbx_description
1 polymer ?
#
loop_
_entity_poly.entity_id
_entity_poly.type
_entity_poly.pdbx_seq_one_letter_code
_entity_poly.pdbx_strand_id
1 'polypeptide(L)' 'MKDLMHSFTDIKRHGQPEEVAGMVAWLAGPEASFVTGAMYTIDGAFGA' A
#
# COMPACT_ATOMS: atom_id res chain seq x y z
N MET A 1 20.09 2.78 9.52
CA MET A 1 19.20 3.59 8.65
C MET A 1 17.82 2.95 8.50
N LYS A 2 17.72 1.64 8.29
CA LYS A 2 16.45 0.87 8.31
C LYS A 2 15.58 1.16 9.54
N ASP A 3 16.15 1.13 10.75
CA ASP A 3 15.39 1.35 11.99
C ASP A 3 14.85 2.78 12.11
N LEU A 4 15.62 3.76 11.64
CA LEU A 4 15.16 5.14 11.53
C LEU A 4 13.99 5.23 10.55
N MET A 5 14.08 4.58 9.40
CA MET A 5 13.00 4.52 8.42
C MET A 5 11.72 3.88 9.00
N HIS A 6 11.87 2.78 9.74
CA HIS A 6 10.76 2.08 10.39
C HIS A 6 10.17 2.86 11.56
N SER A 7 10.90 3.83 12.12
CA SER A 7 10.33 4.70 13.16
C SER A 7 9.21 5.59 12.61
N PHE A 8 9.23 5.92 11.31
CA PHE A 8 8.23 6.75 10.64
C PHE A 8 7.00 6.00 10.11
N THR A 9 6.95 4.68 10.20
CA THR A 9 5.80 3.86 9.75
C THR A 9 5.22 3.13 10.95
N ASP A 10 3.91 2.95 11.04
CA ASP A 10 3.33 2.14 12.13
C ASP A 10 3.71 0.67 12.01
N ILE A 11 3.83 0.20 10.77
CA ILE A 11 4.34 -1.13 10.46
C ILE A 11 5.87 -1.08 10.50
N LYS A 12 6.48 -1.63 11.56
CA LYS A 12 7.93 -1.57 11.83
C LYS A 12 8.76 -2.55 10.98
N ARG A 13 8.48 -2.60 9.67
CA ARG A 13 9.24 -3.37 8.67
C ARG A 13 9.04 -2.77 7.28
N HIS A 14 9.86 -3.20 6.33
CA HIS A 14 9.58 -2.90 4.94
C HIS A 14 8.33 -3.66 4.46
N GLY A 15 7.57 -3.01 3.59
CA GLY A 15 6.51 -3.66 2.82
C GLY A 15 7.08 -4.76 1.93
N GLN A 16 6.26 -5.77 1.67
CA GLN A 16 6.51 -6.84 0.73
C GLN A 16 5.70 -6.63 -0.55
N PRO A 17 6.18 -7.08 -1.72
CA PRO A 17 5.47 -6.91 -2.98
C PRO A 17 4.01 -7.42 -2.95
N GLU A 18 3.76 -8.49 -2.21
CA GLU A 18 2.44 -9.14 -2.08
C GLU A 18 1.41 -8.22 -1.42
N GLU A 19 1.85 -7.31 -0.55
CA GLU A 19 0.99 -6.34 0.14
C GLU A 19 0.48 -5.24 -0.82
N VAL A 20 1.15 -5.05 -1.96
CA VAL A 20 0.69 -4.16 -3.05
C VAL A 20 -0.07 -4.95 -4.10
N ALA A 21 0.41 -6.15 -4.44
CA ALA A 21 -0.13 -6.98 -5.53
C ALA A 21 -1.62 -7.30 -5.35
N GLY A 22 -2.09 -7.53 -4.12
CA GLY A 22 -3.52 -7.80 -3.85
C GLY A 22 -4.44 -6.66 -4.30
N MET A 23 -4.11 -5.40 -3.95
CA MET A 23 -4.92 -4.26 -4.39
C MET A 23 -4.80 -4.03 -5.90
N VAL A 24 -3.62 -4.22 -6.48
CA VAL A 24 -3.45 -4.13 -7.94
C VAL A 24 -4.31 -5.16 -8.67
N ALA A 25 -4.31 -6.41 -8.21
CA ALA A 25 -5.12 -7.48 -8.80
C ALA A 25 -6.62 -7.18 -8.70
N TRP A 26 -7.08 -6.66 -7.55
CA TRP A 26 -8.46 -6.21 -7.38
C TRP A 26 -8.83 -5.04 -8.31
N LEU A 27 -7.95 -4.04 -8.41
CA LEU A 27 -8.15 -2.88 -9.32
C LEU A 27 -8.19 -3.30 -10.79
N ALA A 28 -7.45 -4.32 -11.17
CA ALA A 28 -7.47 -4.89 -12.52
C ALA A 28 -8.67 -5.82 -12.76
N GLY A 29 -9.39 -6.20 -11.71
CA GLY A 29 -10.52 -7.12 -11.75
C GLY A 29 -11.87 -6.44 -12.08
N PRO A 30 -12.90 -7.23 -12.43
CA PRO A 30 -14.23 -6.72 -12.72
C PRO A 30 -14.90 -6.03 -11.51
N GLU A 31 -14.47 -6.37 -10.29
CA GLU A 31 -14.99 -5.80 -9.04
C GLU A 31 -14.71 -4.30 -8.92
N ALA A 32 -13.64 -3.80 -9.56
CA ALA A 32 -13.27 -2.39 -9.54
C ALA A 32 -13.90 -1.58 -10.69
N SER A 33 -14.90 -2.11 -11.41
CA SER A 33 -15.46 -1.50 -12.64
C SER A 33 -16.00 -0.07 -12.52
N PHE A 34 -16.29 0.41 -11.31
CA PHE A 34 -16.76 1.79 -11.07
C PHE A 34 -15.71 2.67 -10.37
N VAL A 35 -14.51 2.15 -10.12
CA VAL A 35 -13.41 2.89 -9.51
C VAL A 35 -12.65 3.65 -10.58
N THR A 36 -12.65 4.98 -10.49
CA THR A 36 -11.85 5.85 -11.33
C THR A 36 -11.49 7.13 -10.59
N GLY A 37 -10.34 7.73 -10.92
CA GLY A 37 -9.85 8.98 -10.31
C GLY A 37 -9.41 8.89 -8.85
N ALA A 38 -9.44 7.70 -8.24
CA ALA A 38 -9.01 7.48 -6.86
C ALA A 38 -7.49 7.26 -6.76
N MET A 39 -6.90 7.71 -5.65
CA MET A 39 -5.54 7.37 -5.25
C MET A 39 -5.59 6.47 -4.02
N TYR A 40 -4.86 5.35 -4.06
CA TYR A 40 -4.80 4.40 -2.96
C TYR A 40 -3.36 4.28 -2.45
N THR A 41 -3.12 4.78 -1.24
CA THR A 41 -1.79 4.74 -0.60
C THR A 41 -1.58 3.42 0.12
N ILE A 42 -0.43 2.78 -0.11
CA ILE A 42 0.01 1.55 0.57
C ILE A 42 1.44 1.78 1.08
N ASP A 43 1.58 2.38 2.25
CA ASP A 43 2.89 2.85 2.76
C ASP A 43 3.18 2.47 4.21
N GLY A 44 2.34 1.62 4.82
CA GLY A 44 2.48 1.25 6.22
C GLY A 44 2.20 2.40 7.20
N ALA A 45 1.33 3.34 6.81
CA ALA A 45 0.94 4.55 7.53
C ALA A 45 2.08 5.59 7.63
N PHE A 46 2.95 5.65 6.62
CA PHE A 46 4.04 6.63 6.58
C PHE A 46 3.51 8.08 6.45
N GLY A 47 2.51 8.29 5.59
CA GLY A 47 1.93 9.60 5.32
C GLY A 47 0.64 9.92 6.09
N ALA A 48 0.28 9.10 7.09
CA ALA A 48 -0.96 9.22 7.85
C ALA A 48 -0.87 10.23 9.01
#